data_AF-A0A0J1G3R2-F1
#
_entry.id   AF-A0A0J1G3R2-F1
#
_cell.length_a   1.000
_cell.length_b   1.000
_cell.length_c   1.000
_cell.angle_alpha   90.00
_cell.angle_beta   90.00
_cell.angle_gamma   90.00
#
_symmetry.space_group_name_H-M   'P 1'
#
loop_
_entity.id
_entity.type
_entity.pdbx_description
1 polymer ?
#
loop_
_entity_poly.entity_id
_entity_poly.type
_entity_poly.pdbx_seq_one_letter_code
_entity_poly.pdbx_strand_id
1 'polypeptide(L)' 'MPESVYYQNLYDYISRLDEDVKTEENKYRERLDKCKACDSLINGMCRICGCFVEMRAVIEKNGCPHTTPEW' A
#
# COMPACT_ATOMS: atom_id res chain seq x y z
N MET A 1 4.28 -6.61 20.99
CA MET A 1 4.64 -5.35 20.30
C MET A 1 3.34 -4.68 19.88
N PRO A 2 3.01 -3.46 20.34
CA PRO A 2 1.76 -2.81 19.97
C PRO A 2 1.75 -2.47 18.47
N GLU A 3 0.62 -2.69 17.79
CA GLU A 3 0.44 -2.49 16.34
C GLU A 3 0.90 -1.11 15.88
N SER A 4 0.76 -0.08 16.73
CA SER A 4 1.15 1.30 16.44
C SER A 4 2.62 1.49 16.05
N VAL A 5 3.55 0.72 16.63
CA VAL A 5 5.00 0.86 16.35
C VAL A 5 5.35 0.35 14.95
N TYR A 6 4.65 -0.69 14.46
CA TYR A 6 4.86 -1.21 13.10
C TYR A 6 4.41 -0.21 12.04
N TYR A 7 3.28 0.46 12.26
CA TYR A 7 2.78 1.49 11.35
C TYR A 7 3.68 2.73 11.32
N GLN A 8 4.24 3.16 12.45
CA GLN A 8 5.17 4.30 12.45
C GLN A 8 6.44 4.01 11.63
N ASN A 9 7.04 2.84 11.81
CA ASN A 9 8.20 2.43 11.01
C ASN A 9 7.88 2.34 9.51
N LEU A 10 6.64 1.98 9.16
CA LEU A 10 6.17 1.92 7.78
C LEU A 10 6.12 3.31 7.14
N TYR A 11 5.46 4.26 7.79
CA TYR A 11 5.34 5.63 7.28
C TYR A 11 6.70 6.33 7.23
N ASP A 12 7.59 6.07 8.19
CA ASP A 12 8.97 6.55 8.15
C ASP A 12 9.71 6.02 6.91
N TYR A 13 9.55 4.73 6.59
CA TYR A 13 10.13 4.16 5.39
C TYR A 13 9.55 4.79 4.11
N ILE A 14 8.22 4.91 4.01
CA ILE A 14 7.55 5.56 2.87
C ILE A 14 8.04 6.99 2.70
N SER A 15 8.20 7.75 3.81
CA SER A 15 8.66 9.13 3.76
C SER A 15 10.04 9.27 3.12
N ARG A 16 10.93 8.28 3.34
CA ARG A 16 12.32 8.26 2.86
C ARG A 16 12.49 7.72 1.45
N LEU A 17 11.44 7.19 0.82
CA LEU A 17 11.51 6.78 -0.58
C LEU A 17 11.72 8.01 -1.49
N ASP A 18 12.53 7.84 -2.53
CA ASP A 18 12.74 8.86 -3.55
C ASP A 18 11.42 9.16 -4.29
N GLU A 19 11.20 10.42 -4.69
CA GLU A 19 9.91 10.81 -5.30
C GLU A 19 9.68 10.17 -6.67
N ASP A 20 10.73 9.84 -7.43
CA ASP A 20 10.64 9.12 -8.71
C ASP A 20 10.20 7.66 -8.55
N VAL A 21 10.33 7.10 -7.35
CA VAL A 21 9.81 5.78 -6.99
C VAL A 21 8.35 5.87 -6.57
N LYS A 22 7.91 7.00 -6.03
CA LYS A 22 6.56 7.20 -5.50
C LYS A 22 5.56 7.45 -6.62
N THR A 23 4.34 6.99 -6.42
CA THR A 23 3.19 7.44 -7.20
C THR A 23 2.86 8.88 -6.84
N GLU A 24 2.28 9.61 -7.79
CA GLU A 24 1.53 10.84 -7.49
C GLU A 24 0.50 10.62 -6.38
N GLU A 25 0.30 11.63 -5.53
CA GLU A 25 -0.55 11.51 -4.33
C GLU A 25 -2.00 11.14 -4.67
N ASN A 26 -2.55 11.66 -5.76
CA ASN A 26 -3.91 11.32 -6.21
C ASN A 26 -4.03 9.84 -6.58
N LYS A 27 -3.03 9.30 -7.29
CA LYS A 27 -2.97 7.89 -7.67
C LYS A 27 -2.76 7.00 -6.45
N TYR A 28 -1.93 7.43 -5.51
CA TYR A 28 -1.75 6.74 -4.23
C TYR A 28 -3.07 6.56 -3.49
N ARG A 29 -3.81 7.66 -3.32
CA ARG A 29 -5.11 7.67 -2.63
C ARG A 29 -6.13 6.78 -3.34
N GLU A 30 -6.20 6.86 -4.67
CA GLU A 30 -7.08 6.00 -5.46
C GLU A 30 -6.79 4.51 -5.24
N ARG A 31 -5.51 4.10 -5.34
CA ARG A 31 -5.07 2.72 -5.10
C ARG A 31 -5.43 2.22 -3.69
N LEU A 32 -5.27 3.08 -2.69
CA LEU A 32 -5.64 2.77 -1.31
C LEU A 32 -7.14 2.63 -1.13
N ASP A 33 -7.94 3.49 -1.74
CA ASP A 33 -9.40 3.41 -1.63
C ASP A 33 -9.93 2.12 -2.28
N LYS A 34 -9.33 1.68 -3.39
CA LYS A 34 -9.57 0.36 -3.97
C LYS A 34 -9.17 -0.77 -3.01
N CYS A 35 -8.01 -0.67 -2.35
CA CYS A 35 -7.59 -1.65 -1.35
C CYS A 35 -8.52 -1.70 -0.13
N LYS A 36 -9.03 -0.56 0.35
CA LYS A 36 -9.97 -0.46 1.49
C LYS A 36 -11.32 -1.13 1.19
N ALA A 37 -11.73 -1.12 -0.07
CA ALA A 37 -12.94 -1.79 -0.54
C ALA A 37 -12.70 -3.28 -0.90
N CYS A 38 -11.47 -3.79 -0.80
CA CYS A 38 -11.12 -5.15 -1.20
C CYS A 38 -11.34 -6.15 -0.06
N ASP A 39 -12.07 -7.24 -0.35
CA ASP A 39 -12.30 -8.35 0.60
C ASP A 39 -11.01 -9.06 1.05
N SER A 40 -9.92 -8.88 0.31
CA SER A 40 -8.62 -9.44 0.63
C SER A 40 -7.79 -8.56 1.57
N LEU A 41 -8.30 -7.42 2.05
CA LEU A 41 -7.59 -6.58 3.03
C LEU A 41 -7.77 -7.14 4.45
N ILE A 42 -6.66 -7.31 5.17
CA ILE A 42 -6.65 -7.68 6.60
C ILE A 42 -5.59 -6.89 7.35
N ASN A 43 -5.99 -6.09 8.34
CA ASN A 43 -5.07 -5.29 9.18
C ASN A 43 -3.99 -4.56 8.37
N GLY A 44 -4.39 -3.86 7.29
CA GLY A 44 -3.47 -3.10 6.43
C GLY A 44 -2.63 -3.95 5.46
N MET A 45 -2.79 -5.27 5.44
CA MET A 45 -2.08 -6.19 4.53
C MET A 45 -3.02 -6.81 3.50
N CYS A 46 -2.53 -6.96 2.27
CA CYS A 46 -3.23 -7.69 1.22
C CYS A 46 -3.01 -9.20 1.41
N ARG A 47 -4.08 -9.99 1.55
CA ARG A 47 -4.03 -11.44 1.70
C ARG A 47 -3.52 -12.19 0.46
N ILE A 48 -3.53 -11.55 -0.70
CA ILE A 48 -3.11 -12.16 -1.97
C ILE A 48 -1.58 -12.17 -2.07
N CYS A 49 -0.92 -11.07 -1.72
CA CYS A 49 0.54 -10.94 -1.83
C CYS A 49 1.28 -10.89 -0.48
N GLY A 50 0.57 -10.72 0.63
CA GLY A 50 1.15 -10.61 1.97
C GLY A 50 1.84 -9.27 2.27
N CYS A 51 1.72 -8.26 1.40
CA CYS A 51 2.35 -6.95 1.61
C CYS A 51 1.39 -5.95 2.27
N PHE A 52 1.95 -4.96 2.96
CA PHE A 52 1.20 -3.77 3.39
C PHE A 52 0.69 -2.97 2.19
N VAL A 53 -0.58 -2.59 2.22
CA VAL A 53 -1.22 -1.87 1.11
C VAL A 53 -0.67 -0.46 0.93
N GLU A 54 -0.32 0.24 2.03
CA GLU A 54 0.36 1.55 2.00
C GLU A 54 1.67 1.47 1.20
N MET A 55 2.52 0.48 1.51
CA MET A 55 3.79 0.27 0.80
C MET A 55 3.61 -0.12 -0.66
N ARG A 56 2.64 -1.00 -0.94
CA ARG A 56 2.44 -1.46 -2.31
C ARG A 56 1.84 -0.35 -3.18
N ALA A 57 0.89 0.41 -2.64
CA ALA A 57 0.20 1.47 -3.36
C ALA A 57 1.12 2.66 -3.65
N VAL A 58 2.04 3.01 -2.73
CA VAL A 58 2.90 4.19 -2.90
C VAL A 58 3.99 4.01 -3.96
N ILE A 59 4.40 2.78 -4.27
CA ILE A 59 5.44 2.53 -5.27
C ILE A 59 4.80 2.53 -6.66
N GLU A 60 5.27 3.42 -7.54
CA GLU A 60 4.70 3.64 -8.88
C GLU A 60 4.70 2.36 -9.73
N LYS A 61 5.80 1.61 -9.69
CA LYS A 61 6.01 0.36 -10.44
C LYS A 61 5.14 -0.81 -9.97
N ASN A 62 4.53 -0.72 -8.80
CA ASN A 62 3.67 -1.78 -8.29
C ASN A 62 2.26 -1.69 -8.89
N GLY A 63 1.62 -2.84 -9.00
CA GLY A 63 0.20 -2.99 -9.32
C GLY A 63 -0.53 -3.88 -8.33
N CYS A 64 -1.86 -3.90 -8.44
CA CYS A 64 -2.70 -4.80 -7.67
C CYS A 64 -2.37 -6.27 -7.98
N PRO A 65 -2.10 -7.12 -6.97
CA PRO A 65 -1.75 -8.53 -7.17
C PRO A 65 -2.96 -9.42 -7.48
N HIS A 66 -4.17 -8.86 -7.54
CA HIS A 66 -5.38 -9.62 -7.85
C HIS A 66 -5.34 -10.15 -9.28
N THR A 67 -5.97 -11.30 -9.54
CA THR A 67 -6.02 -11.92 -10.89
C THR A 67 -6.60 -10.97 -11.93
N THR A 68 -7.58 -10.15 -11.51
CA THR A 68 -8.04 -8.97 -12.25
C THR A 68 -7.61 -7.73 -11.45
N PRO A 69 -6.57 -7.00 -11.86
CA PRO A 69 -6.10 -5.84 -11.11
C PRO A 69 -7.17 -4.77 -10.96
N GLU A 70 -7.45 -4.37 -9.72
CA GLU A 70 -8.39 -3.29 -9.39
C GLU A 70 -7.76 -1.88 -9.52
N TRP A 71 -6.43 -1.81 -9.68
CA TRP A 71 -5.60 -0.62 -9.85
C TRP A 71 -4.16 -0.96 -10.28
#